data_AF-A0A7S3XI39-F1
#
_entry.id   AF-A0A7S3XI39-F1
#
_cell.length_a   1.000
_cell.length_b   1.000
_cell.length_c   1.000
_cell.angle_alpha   90.00
_cell.angle_beta   90.00
_cell.angle_gamma   90.00
#
_symmetry.space_group_name_H-M   'P 1'
#
loop_
_entity.id
_entity.type
_entity.pdbx_description
1 polymer ?
#
loop_
_entity_poly.entity_id
_entity_poly.type
_entity_poly.pdbx_seq_one_letter_code
_entity_poly.pdbx_strand_id
1 'polypeptide(L)'
;FRRFASGSSVVPAGKHAGKSFAALLEADPGYLKWLAKERRSGWMADLLRYARETGLDVPQPDLGGTTIPSGKHKGKTFSQAASVDGGSFAKWATGVQDAKGWVREFQEYLANAGDAGNIPKKTQADGIIPTGKYAGKTFDEVLVQAPEYC
;
A
#
# COMPACT_ATOMS: atom_id res chain seq x y z
N PHE A 1 -10.50 -8.82 22.99
CA PHE A 1 -10.30 -7.40 23.28
C PHE A 1 -8.89 -6.98 22.87
N ARG A 2 -8.71 -6.35 21.69
CA ARG A 2 -7.42 -5.73 21.36
C ARG A 2 -7.34 -4.42 22.15
N ARG A 3 -6.29 -4.24 22.97
CA ARG A 3 -6.00 -2.95 23.60
C ARG A 3 -5.70 -1.95 22.49
N PHE A 4 -6.60 -0.99 22.30
CA PHE A 4 -6.32 0.18 21.48
C PHE A 4 -5.22 1.00 22.17
N ALA A 5 -4.37 1.64 21.37
CA ALA A 5 -3.34 2.51 21.93
C ALA A 5 -4.06 3.77 22.41
N SER A 6 -4.13 3.96 23.72
CA SER A 6 -4.81 5.11 24.31
C SER A 6 -3.92 6.35 24.16
N GLY A 7 -4.50 7.55 24.12
CA GLY A 7 -3.75 8.81 24.05
C GLY A 7 -2.75 9.01 25.20
N SER A 8 -2.96 8.28 26.30
CA SER A 8 -2.06 8.20 27.46
C SER A 8 -0.83 7.31 27.23
N SER A 9 -0.72 6.65 26.08
CA SER A 9 0.44 5.83 25.75
C SER A 9 1.66 6.72 25.61
N VAL A 10 2.72 6.38 26.33
CA VAL A 10 3.96 7.17 26.35
C VAL A 10 4.91 6.61 25.31
N VAL A 11 5.57 7.50 24.58
CA VAL A 11 6.64 7.16 23.65
C VAL A 11 7.81 6.56 24.46
N PRO A 12 8.16 5.28 24.26
CA PRO A 12 9.17 4.60 25.08
C PRO A 12 10.60 4.98 24.69
N ALA A 13 10.84 5.49 23.47
CA ALA A 13 12.18 5.76 22.96
C ALA A 13 12.20 6.83 21.86
N GLY A 14 13.35 7.47 21.68
CA GLY A 14 13.62 8.44 20.61
C GLY A 14 13.55 9.91 21.05
N LYS A 15 13.50 10.83 20.07
CA LYS A 15 13.52 12.29 20.29
C LYS A 15 12.40 12.80 21.19
N HIS A 16 11.27 12.09 21.20
CA HIS A 16 10.08 12.45 21.96
C HIS A 16 9.77 11.45 23.09
N ALA A 17 10.78 10.70 23.56
CA ALA A 17 10.62 9.79 24.68
C ALA A 17 10.03 10.50 25.90
N GLY A 18 9.10 9.84 26.59
CA GLY A 18 8.41 10.41 27.76
C GLY A 18 7.21 11.30 27.43
N LYS A 19 6.96 11.66 26.16
CA LYS A 19 5.73 12.34 25.75
C LYS A 19 4.60 11.35 25.52
N SER A 20 3.37 11.74 25.85
CA SER A 20 2.17 10.98 25.50
C SER A 20 1.87 11.11 24.01
N PHE A 21 1.12 10.17 23.44
CA PHE A 21 0.73 10.21 22.04
C PHE A 21 -0.07 11.48 21.71
N ALA A 22 -1.00 11.89 22.59
CA ALA A 22 -1.74 13.14 22.44
C ALA A 22 -0.84 14.38 22.44
N ALA A 23 0.10 14.47 23.40
CA ALA A 23 1.04 15.59 23.45
C ALA A 23 1.98 15.63 22.23
N LEU A 24 2.32 14.47 21.67
CA LEU A 24 3.15 14.37 20.48
C LEU A 24 2.42 14.86 19.22
N LEU A 25 1.15 14.50 19.10
CA LEU A 25 0.25 14.93 18.03
C LEU A 25 0.16 16.45 17.94
N GLU A 26 0.03 17.11 19.08
CA GLU A 26 -0.02 18.58 19.16
C GLU A 26 1.36 19.21 19.02
N ALA A 27 2.39 18.60 19.61
CA ALA A 27 3.73 19.19 19.61
C ALA A 27 4.45 19.10 18.25
N ASP A 28 4.25 18.02 17.49
CA ASP A 28 4.97 17.80 16.23
C ASP A 28 4.19 16.92 15.24
N PRO A 29 3.20 17.48 14.52
CA PRO A 29 2.49 16.75 13.47
C PRO A 29 3.41 16.40 12.28
N GLY A 30 4.53 17.11 12.12
CA GLY A 30 5.56 16.80 11.10
C GLY A 30 6.24 15.46 11.36
N TYR A 31 6.49 15.13 12.63
CA TYR A 31 7.04 13.84 13.05
C TYR A 31 6.14 12.68 12.63
N LEU A 32 4.81 12.83 12.69
CA LEU A 32 3.86 11.82 12.22
C LEU A 32 3.92 11.63 10.70
N LYS A 33 4.03 12.73 9.93
CA LYS A 33 4.24 12.66 8.48
C LYS A 33 5.56 11.97 8.12
N TRP A 34 6.62 12.21 8.89
CA TRP A 34 7.90 11.52 8.73
C TRP A 34 7.78 10.03 9.08
N LEU A 35 7.14 9.70 10.19
CA LEU A 35 6.84 8.34 10.61
C LEU A 35 6.03 7.57 9.57
N ALA A 36 5.10 8.26 8.92
CA ALA A 36 4.27 7.73 7.86
C ALA A 36 5.02 7.44 6.56
N LYS A 37 6.24 7.93 6.35
CA LYS A 37 7.00 7.64 5.12
C LYS A 37 7.37 6.17 4.99
N GLU A 38 7.55 5.47 6.10
CA GLU A 38 8.04 4.10 6.11
C GLU A 38 7.23 3.25 7.09
N ARG A 39 7.08 1.96 6.78
CA ARG A 39 6.35 1.06 7.66
C ARG A 39 7.15 0.79 8.93
N ARG A 40 6.75 1.41 10.02
CA ARG A 40 7.29 1.16 11.36
C ARG A 40 6.43 0.15 12.11
N SER A 41 7.05 -0.59 13.02
CA SER A 41 6.40 -1.58 13.87
C SER A 41 6.44 -1.15 15.34
N GLY A 42 5.62 -1.79 16.18
CA GLY A 42 5.53 -1.49 17.60
C GLY A 42 4.86 -0.15 17.90
N TRP A 43 5.35 0.57 18.89
CA TRP A 43 4.75 1.82 19.41
C TRP A 43 4.57 2.90 18.33
N MET A 44 5.42 2.91 17.31
CA MET A 44 5.35 3.83 16.17
C MET A 44 4.10 3.60 15.31
N ALA A 45 3.73 2.32 15.09
CA ALA A 45 2.52 1.96 14.37
C ALA A 45 1.27 2.29 15.19
N ASP A 46 1.33 2.02 16.50
CA ASP A 46 0.27 2.37 17.45
C ASP A 46 0.03 3.89 17.50
N LEU A 47 1.09 4.70 17.47
CA LEU A 47 1.02 6.15 17.40
C LEU A 47 0.36 6.65 16.11
N LEU A 48 0.77 6.13 14.95
CA LEU A 48 0.16 6.46 13.66
C LEU A 48 -1.32 6.07 13.61
N ARG A 49 -1.68 4.94 14.21
CA ARG A 49 -3.07 4.51 14.32
C ARG A 49 -3.88 5.46 15.19
N TYR A 50 -3.36 5.80 16.37
CA TYR A 50 -3.99 6.76 17.28
C TYR A 50 -4.19 8.14 16.62
N ALA A 51 -3.19 8.64 15.90
CA ALA A 51 -3.29 9.90 15.16
C ALA A 51 -4.45 9.93 14.17
N ARG A 52 -4.67 8.82 13.43
CA ARG A 52 -5.81 8.69 12.50
C ARG A 52 -7.14 8.62 13.23
N GLU A 53 -7.23 7.90 14.35
CA GLU A 53 -8.43 7.85 15.17
C GLU A 53 -8.79 9.23 15.74
N THR A 54 -7.79 10.08 15.95
CA THR A 54 -7.97 11.46 16.42
C THR A 54 -8.35 12.42 15.27
N GLY A 55 -8.44 11.93 14.04
CA GLY A 55 -8.79 12.74 12.86
C GLY A 55 -7.61 13.48 12.23
N LEU A 56 -6.37 13.17 12.62
CA LEU A 56 -5.21 13.73 11.95
C LEU A 56 -5.01 13.02 10.61
N ASP A 57 -4.96 13.79 9.53
CA ASP A 57 -4.60 13.29 8.20
C ASP A 57 -3.11 12.95 8.15
N VAL A 58 -2.80 11.73 8.59
CA VAL A 58 -1.45 11.18 8.50
C VAL A 58 -1.40 10.23 7.32
N PRO A 59 -0.54 10.48 6.31
CA PRO A 59 -0.42 9.60 5.16
C PRO A 59 -0.17 8.16 5.62
N GLN A 60 -0.72 7.17 4.91
CA GLN A 60 -0.35 5.79 5.16
C GLN A 60 1.05 5.51 4.60
N PRO A 61 1.84 4.63 5.26
CA PRO A 61 3.06 4.14 4.66
C PRO A 61 2.72 3.45 3.34
N ASP A 62 3.51 3.73 2.30
CA ASP A 62 3.32 3.13 0.99
C ASP A 62 3.55 1.61 1.09
N LEU A 63 2.44 0.88 1.26
CA LEU A 63 2.44 -0.58 1.23
C LEU A 63 2.56 -1.10 -0.21
N GLY A 64 2.41 -0.22 -1.21
CA GLY A 64 2.48 -0.54 -2.64
C GLY A 64 3.80 -1.19 -3.04
N GLY A 65 4.92 -0.82 -2.40
CA GLY A 65 6.24 -1.42 -2.58
C GLY A 65 6.48 -2.75 -1.85
N THR A 66 5.60 -3.18 -0.95
CA THR A 66 5.80 -4.42 -0.17
C THR A 66 5.69 -5.63 -1.08
N THR A 67 6.73 -6.47 -1.10
CA THR A 67 6.77 -7.67 -1.94
C THR A 67 6.10 -8.86 -1.26
N ILE A 68 5.32 -9.63 -2.02
CA ILE A 68 4.71 -10.87 -1.54
C ILE A 68 5.80 -11.94 -1.35
N PRO A 69 6.01 -12.44 -0.11
CA PRO A 69 7.09 -13.38 0.19
C PRO A 69 6.79 -14.82 -0.27
N SER A 70 5.52 -15.16 -0.51
CA SER A 70 5.11 -16.55 -0.80
C SER A 70 3.83 -16.64 -1.63
N GLY A 71 3.65 -17.77 -2.34
CA GLY A 71 2.45 -18.09 -3.14
C GLY A 71 2.56 -17.75 -4.64
N LYS A 72 1.42 -17.74 -5.33
CA LYS A 72 1.29 -17.56 -6.80
C LYS A 72 1.89 -16.24 -7.31
N HIS A 73 1.93 -15.21 -6.47
CA HIS A 73 2.44 -13.88 -6.81
C HIS A 73 3.76 -13.55 -6.07
N LYS A 74 4.53 -14.56 -5.68
CA LYS A 74 5.83 -14.39 -5.03
C LYS A 74 6.73 -13.47 -5.87
N GLY A 75 7.32 -12.46 -5.22
CA GLY A 75 8.19 -11.49 -5.88
C GLY A 75 7.47 -10.30 -6.53
N LYS A 76 6.13 -10.29 -6.58
CA LYS A 76 5.36 -9.12 -6.99
C LYS A 76 5.10 -8.21 -5.81
N THR A 77 5.02 -6.90 -6.06
CA THR A 77 4.62 -5.95 -5.03
C THR A 77 3.11 -5.99 -4.79
N PHE A 78 2.63 -5.48 -3.66
CA PHE A 78 1.19 -5.39 -3.38
C PHE A 78 0.46 -4.57 -4.44
N SER A 79 1.06 -3.47 -4.90
CA SER A 79 0.49 -2.69 -6.00
C SER A 79 0.34 -3.52 -7.28
N GLN A 80 1.38 -4.29 -7.65
CA GLN A 80 1.31 -5.19 -8.79
C GLN A 80 0.28 -6.30 -8.58
N ALA A 81 0.23 -6.91 -7.40
CA ALA A 81 -0.65 -8.03 -7.10
C ALA A 81 -2.12 -7.61 -7.02
N ALA A 82 -2.43 -6.39 -6.59
CA ALA A 82 -3.77 -5.85 -6.60
C ALA A 82 -4.31 -5.64 -8.03
N SER A 83 -3.44 -5.25 -8.96
CA SER A 83 -3.79 -5.06 -10.38
C SER A 83 -3.68 -6.35 -11.22
N VAL A 84 -3.24 -7.47 -10.62
CA VAL A 84 -3.11 -8.76 -11.32
C VAL A 84 -4.48 -9.44 -11.42
N ASP A 85 -4.71 -10.10 -12.56
CA ASP A 85 -5.92 -10.89 -12.83
C ASP A 85 -7.22 -10.07 -12.61
N GLY A 86 -7.21 -8.79 -12.99
CA GLY A 86 -8.40 -7.92 -12.90
C GLY A 86 -8.92 -7.70 -11.47
N GLY A 87 -8.08 -7.89 -10.45
CA GLY A 87 -8.48 -7.77 -9.04
C GLY A 87 -9.04 -9.06 -8.45
N SER A 88 -8.98 -10.20 -9.15
CA SER A 88 -9.34 -11.51 -8.55
C SER A 88 -8.50 -11.85 -7.32
N PHE A 89 -7.20 -11.47 -7.33
CA PHE A 89 -6.33 -11.66 -6.17
C PHE A 89 -6.71 -10.74 -5.00
N ALA A 90 -7.09 -9.50 -5.29
CA ALA A 90 -7.61 -8.58 -4.28
C ALA A 90 -8.92 -9.12 -3.66
N LYS A 91 -9.83 -9.61 -4.50
CA LYS A 91 -11.10 -10.21 -4.07
C LYS A 91 -10.89 -11.45 -3.19
N TRP A 92 -9.94 -12.31 -3.58
CA TRP A 92 -9.53 -13.46 -2.75
C TRP A 92 -9.01 -13.00 -1.39
N ALA A 93 -8.07 -12.05 -1.39
CA ALA A 93 -7.46 -11.55 -0.16
C ALA A 93 -8.51 -10.96 0.78
N THR A 94 -9.46 -10.17 0.29
CA THR A 94 -10.57 -9.63 1.09
C THR A 94 -11.51 -10.69 1.65
N GLY A 95 -11.55 -11.89 1.05
CA GLY A 95 -12.37 -13.02 1.53
C GLY A 95 -11.71 -13.85 2.63
N VAL A 96 -10.43 -13.64 2.93
CA VAL A 96 -9.72 -14.41 3.97
C VAL A 96 -10.02 -13.81 5.36
N GLN A 97 -10.82 -14.51 6.18
CA GLN A 97 -11.19 -14.03 7.52
C GLN A 97 -10.05 -14.13 8.56
N ASP A 98 -9.18 -15.15 8.50
CA ASP A 98 -8.02 -15.31 9.40
C ASP A 98 -6.71 -14.90 8.72
N ALA A 99 -6.71 -13.75 8.05
CA ALA A 99 -5.51 -13.25 7.40
C ALA A 99 -4.43 -12.92 8.44
N LYS A 100 -3.26 -13.55 8.29
CA LYS A 100 -2.08 -13.34 9.14
C LYS A 100 -0.87 -13.03 8.26
N GLY A 101 0.09 -12.29 8.82
CA GLY A 101 1.28 -11.84 8.10
C GLY A 101 0.92 -11.01 6.86
N TRP A 102 1.61 -11.28 5.75
CA TRP A 102 1.54 -10.48 4.52
C TRP A 102 0.14 -10.39 3.89
N VAL A 103 -0.74 -11.38 4.11
CA VAL A 103 -2.12 -11.35 3.59
C VAL A 103 -2.94 -10.26 4.29
N ARG A 104 -2.73 -10.07 5.60
CA ARG A 104 -3.42 -8.99 6.34
C ARG A 104 -2.92 -7.62 5.93
N GLU A 105 -1.60 -7.52 5.72
CA GLU A 105 -0.97 -6.30 5.22
C GLU A 105 -1.48 -5.94 3.82
N PHE A 106 -1.74 -6.94 3.00
CA PHE A 106 -2.33 -6.77 1.68
C PHE A 106 -3.82 -6.36 1.75
N GLN A 107 -4.59 -6.90 2.68
CA GLN A 107 -5.96 -6.44 2.93
C GLN A 107 -6.00 -4.97 3.39
N GLU A 108 -5.10 -4.58 4.28
CA GLU A 108 -4.97 -3.20 4.74
C GLU A 108 -4.60 -2.26 3.58
N TYR A 109 -3.69 -2.70 2.70
CA TYR A 109 -3.38 -1.99 1.46
C TYR A 109 -4.61 -1.83 0.56
N LEU A 110 -5.40 -2.88 0.34
CA LEU A 110 -6.60 -2.82 -0.50
C LEU A 110 -7.70 -1.94 0.09
N ALA A 111 -7.90 -2.01 1.41
CA ALA A 111 -8.86 -1.16 2.12
C ALA A 111 -8.49 0.32 1.99
N ASN A 112 -7.20 0.65 1.96
CA ASN A 112 -6.73 2.03 1.78
C ASN A 112 -6.71 2.47 0.31
N ALA A 113 -6.30 1.59 -0.60
CA ALA A 113 -6.30 1.83 -2.04
C ALA A 113 -7.71 1.90 -2.66
N GLY A 114 -8.74 1.50 -1.92
CA GLY A 114 -10.14 1.67 -2.30
C GLY A 114 -10.71 3.06 -1.98
N ASP A 115 -10.09 3.81 -1.07
CA ASP A 115 -10.59 5.11 -0.58
C ASP A 115 -9.88 6.30 -1.25
N ALA A 116 -8.55 6.22 -1.36
CA ALA A 116 -7.80 6.99 -2.34
C ALA A 116 -7.88 6.21 -3.65
N GLY A 117 -8.24 6.81 -4.79
CA GLY A 117 -8.19 6.20 -6.14
C GLY A 117 -6.77 5.81 -6.61
N ASN A 118 -6.05 5.09 -5.76
CA ASN A 118 -4.64 4.74 -5.76
C ASN A 118 -4.45 3.22 -5.76
N ILE A 119 -5.47 2.46 -6.18
CA ILE A 119 -5.14 1.43 -7.16
C ILE A 119 -4.51 2.25 -8.30
N PRO A 120 -3.22 2.06 -8.64
CA PRO A 120 -2.80 2.52 -9.94
C PRO A 120 -3.73 1.81 -10.90
N LYS A 121 -4.77 2.53 -11.36
CA LYS A 121 -5.29 2.33 -12.70
C LYS A 121 -4.02 2.18 -13.48
N LYS A 122 -3.80 1.00 -14.05
CA LYS A 122 -2.83 0.85 -15.11
C LYS A 122 -3.02 2.12 -15.93
N THR A 123 -2.07 3.05 -15.89
CA THR A 123 -1.73 3.76 -17.10
C THR A 123 -1.28 2.60 -17.96
N GLN A 124 -2.27 2.04 -18.65
CA GLN A 124 -2.09 1.08 -19.71
C GLN A 124 -1.12 1.84 -20.58
N ALA A 125 0.15 1.47 -20.48
CA ALA A 125 1.20 2.05 -21.28
C ALA A 125 0.83 1.71 -22.71
N ASP A 126 0.07 2.64 -23.28
CA ASP A 126 -0.17 2.91 -24.68
C ASP A 126 0.17 1.75 -25.60
N GLY A 127 -0.70 0.73 -25.63
CA GLY A 127 -0.67 -0.31 -26.66
C GLY A 127 0.65 -1.06 -26.88
N ILE A 128 1.61 -1.03 -25.96
CA ILE A 128 2.93 -1.63 -26.19
C ILE A 128 2.81 -3.15 -26.11
N ILE A 129 3.14 -3.83 -27.21
CA ILE A 129 3.12 -5.28 -27.30
C ILE A 129 4.26 -5.82 -26.41
N PRO A 130 3.96 -6.65 -25.39
CA PRO A 130 4.97 -7.03 -24.40
C PRO A 130 5.88 -8.17 -24.85
N THR A 131 5.50 -8.94 -25.87
CA THR A 131 6.25 -10.13 -26.32
C THR A 131 6.05 -10.39 -27.80
N GLY A 132 7.03 -11.02 -28.47
CA GLY A 132 6.93 -11.42 -29.88
C GLY A 132 7.70 -10.50 -30.83
N LYS A 133 7.49 -10.66 -32.14
CA LYS A 133 8.24 -9.94 -33.20
C LYS A 133 8.11 -8.42 -33.11
N TYR A 134 7.03 -7.92 -32.51
CA TYR A 134 6.73 -6.50 -32.32
C TYR A 134 6.85 -6.07 -30.86
N ALA A 135 7.61 -6.81 -30.04
CA ALA A 135 7.83 -6.46 -28.64
C ALA A 135 8.43 -5.05 -28.52
N GLY A 136 7.80 -4.20 -27.71
CA GLY A 136 8.21 -2.81 -27.51
C GLY A 136 7.59 -1.79 -28.48
N LYS A 137 6.76 -2.22 -29.44
CA LYS A 137 6.03 -1.33 -30.36
C LYS A 137 4.57 -1.18 -29.96
N THR A 138 3.97 -0.05 -30.31
CA THR A 138 2.53 0.16 -30.14
C THR A 138 1.74 -0.52 -31.27
N PHE A 139 0.44 -0.80 -31.04
CA PHE A 139 -0.44 -1.34 -32.08
C PHE A 139 -0.51 -0.42 -33.32
N ASP A 140 -0.43 0.90 -33.16
CA ASP A 140 -0.44 1.87 -34.25
C ASP A 140 0.82 1.75 -35.15
N GLU A 141 2.01 1.58 -34.53
CA GLU A 141 3.25 1.31 -35.27
C GLU A 141 3.20 -0.03 -36.02
N VAL A 142 2.56 -1.06 -35.45
CA VAL A 142 2.44 -2.36 -36.12
C VAL A 142 1.49 -2.29 -37.30
N LEU A 143 0.40 -1.51 -37.22
CA LEU A 143 -0.55 -1.33 -38.32
C LEU A 143 0.09 -0.59 -39.51
N VAL A 144 0.99 0.37 -39.24
CA VAL A 144 1.75 1.07 -40.30
C VAL A 144 2.80 0.14 -40.91
N GLN A 145 3.45 -0.71 -40.11
CA GLN A 145 4.57 -1.53 -40.56
C GLN A 145 4.15 -2.88 -41.18
N ALA A 146 2.99 -3.41 -40.79
CA ALA A 146 2.45 -4.68 -41.27
C ALA A 146 0.92 -4.61 -41.35
N PRO A 147 0.36 -3.89 -42.35
CA PRO A 147 -1.08 -3.74 -42.52
C PRO A 147 -1.82 -5.05 -42.81
N GLU A 148 -1.09 -6.12 -43.17
CA GLU A 148 -1.62 -7.47 -43.40
C GLU A 148 -2.04 -8.22 -42.11
N TYR A 149 -1.78 -7.65 -40.94
CA TYR A 149 -2.05 -8.27 -39.64
C TYR A 149 -3.44 -7.93 -39.05
N CYS A 150 -4.35 -7.40 -39.88
CA CYS A 150 -5.72 -7.02 -39.55
C CYS A 150 -6.75 -7.93 -40.24
#